data_AF-A0A7V2UIC8-F1
#
_entry.id   AF-A0A7V2UIC8-F1
#
_cell.length_a   1.000
_cell.length_b   1.000
_cell.length_c   1.000
_cell.angle_alpha   90.00
_cell.angle_beta   90.00
_cell.angle_gamma   90.00
#
_symmetry.space_group_name_H-M   'P 1'
#
loop_
_entity.id
_entity.type
_entity.pdbx_description
1 polymer ?
#
loop_
_entity_poly.entity_id
_entity_poly.type
_entity_poly.pdbx_seq_one_letter_code
_entity_poly.pdbx_strand_id
1 'polypeptide(L)'
;RQQPLTEDQARRWQRALEEVLPNVKAGDALTGLYRPGAGAVFMQGQRVLGEVADPLFARLFFGIWLSPATSEPALREALLAGAGRS
;
A
#
# COMPACT_ATOMS: atom_id res chain seq x y z
N ARG A 1 -6.35 8.41 -16.90
CA ARG A 1 -7.71 8.55 -16.30
C ARG A 1 -7.70 7.81 -14.98
N GLN A 2 -7.93 8.50 -13.86
CA GLN A 2 -8.20 7.82 -12.59
C GLN A 2 -9.60 7.20 -12.71
N GLN A 3 -9.71 5.88 -12.53
CA GLN A 3 -11.01 5.21 -12.51
C GLN A 3 -11.73 5.55 -11.20
N PRO A 4 -13.04 5.84 -11.21
CA PRO A 4 -13.79 6.09 -9.99
C PRO A 4 -13.83 4.81 -9.14
N LEU A 5 -13.50 4.96 -7.85
CA LEU A 5 -13.60 3.90 -6.86
C LEU A 5 -15.08 3.65 -6.56
N THR A 6 -15.59 2.44 -6.79
CA THR A 6 -16.96 2.10 -6.39
C THR A 6 -17.03 1.81 -4.90
N GLU A 7 -18.20 2.04 -4.29
CA GLU A 7 -18.40 1.77 -2.86
C GLU A 7 -18.18 0.29 -2.51
N ASP A 8 -18.54 -0.64 -3.40
CA ASP A 8 -18.27 -2.07 -3.22
C ASP A 8 -16.78 -2.40 -3.26
N GLN A 9 -16.00 -1.74 -4.13
CA GLN A 9 -14.55 -1.89 -4.13
C GLN A 9 -13.96 -1.36 -2.82
N ALA A 10 -14.39 -0.18 -2.38
CA ALA A 10 -13.94 0.40 -1.13
C ALA A 10 -14.23 -0.52 0.06
N ARG A 11 -15.45 -1.06 0.17
CA ARG A 11 -15.82 -2.00 1.25
C ARG A 11 -15.00 -3.29 1.22
N ARG A 12 -14.75 -3.86 0.03
CA ARG A 12 -13.93 -5.07 -0.09
C ARG A 12 -12.48 -4.82 0.36
N TRP A 13 -11.88 -3.73 -0.09
CA TRP A 13 -10.51 -3.40 0.27
C TRP A 13 -10.37 -3.02 1.74
N GLN A 14 -11.37 -2.34 2.31
CA GLN A 14 -11.41 -2.06 3.74
C GLN A 14 -11.40 -3.37 4.56
N ARG A 15 -12.27 -4.32 4.24
CA ARG A 15 -12.28 -5.63 4.93
C ARG A 15 -10.96 -6.38 4.77
N ALA A 16 -10.40 -6.41 3.56
CA ALA A 16 -9.11 -7.04 3.32
C ALA A 16 -7.99 -6.39 4.16
N LEU A 17 -8.00 -5.07 4.33
CA LEU A 17 -7.06 -4.37 5.19
C LEU A 17 -7.30 -4.66 6.67
N GLU A 18 -8.54 -4.73 7.13
CA GLU A 18 -8.88 -5.11 8.51
C GLU A 18 -8.45 -6.54 8.86
N GLU A 19 -8.47 -7.45 7.88
CA GLU A 19 -8.00 -8.83 8.04
C GLU A 19 -6.47 -8.93 8.05
N VAL A 20 -5.80 -8.12 7.24
CA VAL A 20 -4.34 -8.18 7.04
C VAL A 20 -3.58 -7.31 8.04
N LEU A 21 -4.11 -6.15 8.41
CA LEU A 21 -3.44 -5.21 9.29
C LEU A 21 -3.83 -5.49 10.74
N PRO A 22 -2.88 -5.86 11.61
CA PRO A 22 -3.16 -5.98 13.04
C PRO A 22 -3.45 -4.59 13.64
N ASN A 23 -3.82 -4.56 14.92
CA ASN A 23 -3.95 -3.30 15.65
C ASN A 23 -2.58 -2.59 15.76
N VAL A 24 -2.32 -1.66 14.83
CA VAL A 24 -1.07 -0.90 14.72
C VAL A 24 -1.04 0.18 15.79
N LYS A 25 0.01 0.20 16.59
CA LYS A 25 0.23 1.22 17.63
C LYS A 25 1.26 2.24 17.16
N ALA A 26 1.24 3.41 17.79
CA ALA A 26 2.27 4.42 17.57
C ALA A 26 3.65 3.82 17.89
N GLY A 27 4.56 3.86 16.90
CA GLY A 27 5.89 3.26 16.98
C GLY A 27 6.03 1.92 16.24
N ASP A 28 4.93 1.29 15.81
CA ASP A 28 5.00 0.10 14.97
C ASP A 28 5.40 0.47 13.53
N ALA A 29 6.30 -0.32 12.96
CA ALA A 29 6.71 -0.20 11.56
C ALA A 29 6.07 -1.32 10.73
N LEU A 30 5.27 -0.94 9.76
CA LEU A 30 4.72 -1.84 8.75
C LEU A 30 5.39 -1.59 7.40
N THR A 31 5.62 -2.67 6.66
CA THR A 31 6.17 -2.63 5.31
C THR A 31 5.10 -3.11 4.33
N GLY A 32 4.72 -2.25 3.39
CA GLY A 32 3.89 -2.61 2.24
C GLY A 32 4.77 -2.87 1.02
N LEU A 33 4.81 -4.12 0.56
CA LEU A 33 5.48 -4.50 -0.68
C LEU A 33 4.51 -4.40 -1.85
N TYR A 34 4.76 -3.43 -2.73
CA TYR A 34 4.05 -3.29 -3.99
C TYR A 34 4.54 -4.34 -5.00
N ARG A 35 3.64 -5.19 -5.50
CA ARG A 35 3.92 -6.14 -6.59
C ARG A 35 3.14 -5.72 -7.84
N PRO A 36 3.81 -5.07 -8.82
CA PRO A 36 3.16 -4.63 -10.05
C PRO A 36 2.38 -5.77 -10.72
N GLY A 37 1.12 -5.52 -11.04
CA GLY A 37 0.26 -6.50 -11.72
C GLY A 37 -0.32 -7.62 -10.84
N ALA A 38 0.04 -7.69 -9.55
CA ALA A 38 -0.47 -8.71 -8.62
C ALA A 38 -1.25 -8.09 -7.45
N GLY A 39 -0.66 -7.14 -6.72
CA GLY A 39 -1.27 -6.61 -5.50
C GLY A 39 -0.27 -6.07 -4.50
N ALA A 40 -0.63 -6.12 -3.22
CA ALA A 40 0.17 -5.64 -2.10
C ALA A 40 0.38 -6.75 -1.06
N VAL A 41 1.61 -6.89 -0.54
CA VAL A 41 1.90 -7.76 0.62
C VAL A 41 2.27 -6.88 1.80
N PHE A 42 1.70 -7.15 2.97
CA PHE A 42 1.96 -6.39 4.19
C PHE A 42 2.78 -7.23 5.16
N MET A 43 3.78 -6.60 5.77
CA MET A 43 4.72 -7.23 6.67
C MET A 43 4.98 -6.35 7.89
N GLN A 44 5.33 -6.96 9.02
CA GLN A 44 5.85 -6.29 10.21
C GLN A 44 7.22 -6.90 10.54
N GLY A 45 8.30 -6.13 10.29
CA GLY A 45 9.65 -6.67 10.30
C GLY A 45 9.80 -7.81 9.27
N GLN A 46 10.17 -9.01 9.74
CA GLN A 46 10.30 -10.20 8.88
C GLN A 46 9.01 -11.03 8.76
N ARG A 47 7.95 -10.68 9.49
CA ARG A 47 6.70 -11.45 9.49
C ARG A 47 5.76 -10.93 8.41
N VAL A 48 5.30 -11.84 7.53
CA VAL A 48 4.18 -11.55 6.62
C VAL A 48 2.88 -11.52 7.42
N LEU A 49 2.14 -10.43 7.32
CA LEU A 49 0.83 -10.26 7.93
C LEU A 49 -0.28 -10.74 7.01
N GLY A 50 -0.12 -10.50 5.71
CA GLY A 50 -1.07 -10.95 4.69
C GLY A 50 -0.91 -10.22 3.37
N GLU A 51 -1.84 -10.47 2.46
CA GLU A 51 -1.80 -10.00 1.08
C GLU A 51 -3.17 -9.50 0.64
N VAL A 52 -3.17 -8.39 -0.09
CA VAL A 52 -4.33 -7.93 -0.87
C VAL A 52 -4.00 -8.12 -2.35
N ALA A 53 -4.47 -9.23 -2.92
CA ALA A 53 -4.20 -9.68 -4.29
C ALA A 53 -5.06 -8.92 -5.34
N ASP A 54 -5.03 -7.59 -5.31
CA ASP A 54 -5.75 -6.74 -6.26
C ASP A 54 -4.78 -5.69 -6.84
N PRO A 55 -4.46 -5.75 -8.15
CA PRO A 55 -3.53 -4.81 -8.78
C PRO A 55 -4.04 -3.37 -8.81
N LEU A 56 -5.37 -3.16 -8.91
CA LEU A 56 -5.96 -1.84 -8.91
C LEU A 56 -5.90 -1.24 -7.50
N PHE A 57 -6.20 -2.05 -6.48
CA PHE A 57 -5.99 -1.67 -5.08
C PHE A 57 -4.55 -1.21 -4.87
N ALA A 58 -3.56 -2.05 -5.21
CA ALA A 58 -2.16 -1.76 -4.96
C ALA A 58 -1.71 -0.48 -5.68
N ARG A 59 -2.14 -0.29 -6.94
CA ARG A 59 -1.85 0.93 -7.70
C ARG A 59 -2.42 2.19 -7.03
N LEU A 60 -3.66 2.14 -6.53
CA LEU A 60 -4.30 3.29 -5.89
C LEU A 60 -3.77 3.54 -4.48
N PHE A 61 -3.60 2.49 -3.68
CA PHE A 61 -3.12 2.53 -2.30
C PHE A 61 -1.71 3.10 -2.22
N PHE A 62 -0.74 2.51 -2.94
CA PHE A 62 0.61 3.06 -2.98
C PHE A 62 0.67 4.36 -3.78
N GLY A 63 -0.26 4.58 -4.71
CA GLY A 63 -0.41 5.82 -5.44
C GLY A 63 -0.65 7.04 -4.55
N ILE A 64 -1.19 6.88 -3.34
CA ILE A 64 -1.33 7.98 -2.36
C ILE A 64 0.04 8.64 -2.10
N TRP A 65 1.09 7.82 -1.96
CA TRP A 65 2.46 8.29 -1.67
C TRP A 65 3.34 8.38 -2.91
N LEU A 66 3.21 7.45 -3.86
CA LEU A 66 4.09 7.33 -5.02
C LEU A 66 3.65 8.17 -6.23
N SER A 67 2.40 8.63 -6.26
CA SER A 67 1.93 9.50 -7.34
C SER A 67 2.67 10.84 -7.33
N PRO A 68 2.98 11.44 -8.49
CA PRO A 68 3.52 12.80 -8.55
C PRO A 68 2.60 13.87 -7.94
N ALA A 69 1.32 13.54 -7.68
CA ALA A 69 0.35 14.38 -7.00
C ALA A 69 0.16 14.02 -5.50
N THR A 70 1.15 13.40 -4.87
CA THR A 70 1.11 13.06 -3.43
C THR A 70 1.09 14.29 -2.54
N SER A 71 0.36 14.24 -1.43
CA SER A 71 0.39 15.26 -0.36
C SER A 71 1.68 15.18 0.49
N GLU A 72 2.48 14.12 0.33
CA GLU A 72 3.72 13.86 1.08
C GLU A 72 4.93 13.70 0.14
N PRO A 73 5.38 14.78 -0.52
CA PRO A 73 6.44 14.73 -1.54
C PRO A 73 7.80 14.26 -0.99
N ALA A 74 8.12 14.57 0.26
CA ALA A 74 9.36 14.13 0.91
C ALA A 74 9.41 12.60 1.12
N LEU A 75 8.27 11.99 1.46
CA LEU A 75 8.15 10.54 1.61
C LEU A 75 8.28 9.83 0.26
N ARG A 76 7.72 10.42 -0.80
CA ARG A 76 7.90 9.92 -2.18
C ARG A 76 9.37 9.88 -2.60
N GLU A 77 10.09 10.98 -2.41
CA GLU A 77 11.51 11.06 -2.76
C GLU A 77 12.34 10.03 -1.97
N ALA A 78 12.06 9.84 -0.68
CA ALA A 78 12.73 8.81 0.13
C ALA A 78 12.44 7.38 -0.37
N LEU A 79 11.19 7.07 -0.73
CA LEU A 79 10.79 5.77 -1.26
C LEU A 79 11.44 5.48 -2.63
N LEU A 80 11.52 6.49 -3.52
CA LEU A 80 12.14 6.34 -4.83
C LEU A 80 13.68 6.29 -4.76
N ALA A 81 14.30 7.06 -3.86
CA ALA A 81 15.75 7.03 -3.63
C ALA A 81 16.22 5.69 -3.04
N GLY A 82 15.38 5.01 -2.26
CA GLY A 82 15.63 3.65 -1.77
C GLY A 82 15.43 2.58 -2.83
N ALA A 83 14.46 2.74 -3.74
CA ALA A 83 14.17 1.79 -4.83
C ALA A 83 15.26 1.73 -5.92
N GLY A 84 16.13 2.74 -6.01
CA GLY A 84 17.28 2.77 -6.93
C GLY A 84 18.55 2.11 -6.38
N ARG A 85 18.53 1.56 -5.16
CA ARG A 85 19.65 0.83 -4.56
C ARG A 85 19.29 -0.65 -4.44
N SER A 86 19.28 -1.34 -5.57
CA SER A 86 19.25 -2.81 -5.65
C SER A 86 20.02 -3.23 -6.89
#